data_AF-A0A1I0EMT6-F1
#
_entry.id   AF-A0A1I0EMT6-F1
#
_cell.length_a   1.000
_cell.length_b   1.000
_cell.length_c   1.000
_cell.angle_alpha   90.00
_cell.angle_beta   90.00
_cell.angle_gamma   90.00
#
_symmetry.space_group_name_H-M   'P 1'
#
loop_
_entity.id
_entity.type
_entity.pdbx_description
1 polymer ?
#
loop_
_entity_poly.entity_id
_entity_poly.type
_entity_poly.pdbx_seq_one_letter_code
_entity_poly.pdbx_strand_id
1 'polypeptide(L)'
;MAVFQEAPSIGPSLAEKIVNDLEIYDLNTMKNKKGGELFDQLEKQLGVWTDPCVEDQIRCLIYYANNPQSRKRWFDFTQERKAYRIKYGYPDSRPAKAWYEINES
;
A
#
# COMPACT_ATOMS: atom_id res chain seq x y z
N MET A 1 -0.16 -5.90 -14.27
CA MET A 1 0.89 -4.94 -13.84
C MET A 1 0.60 -3.50 -14.28
N ALA A 2 0.21 -3.24 -15.55
CA ALA A 2 -0.04 -1.88 -16.06
C ALA A 2 -1.26 -1.15 -15.44
N VAL A 3 -2.30 -1.87 -15.03
CA VAL A 3 -3.57 -1.27 -14.55
C VAL A 3 -3.39 -0.39 -13.30
N PHE A 4 -2.48 -0.73 -12.38
CA PHE A 4 -2.22 0.08 -11.19
C PHE A 4 -1.31 1.30 -11.47
N GLN A 5 -0.63 1.32 -12.61
CA GLN A 5 0.23 2.43 -13.02
C GLN A 5 -0.56 3.56 -13.70
N GLU A 6 -1.87 3.37 -13.92
CA GLU A 6 -2.78 4.43 -14.34
C GLU A 6 -2.98 5.49 -13.24
N ALA A 7 -2.79 5.09 -11.97
CA ALA A 7 -2.84 6.01 -10.85
C ALA A 7 -1.59 6.91 -10.84
N PRO A 8 -1.74 8.24 -10.66
CA PRO A 8 -0.61 9.15 -10.63
C PRO A 8 0.41 8.77 -9.56
N SER A 9 1.71 8.85 -9.88
CA SER A 9 2.83 8.63 -8.95
C SER A 9 2.97 7.21 -8.36
N ILE A 10 2.30 6.21 -8.93
CA ILE A 10 2.45 4.80 -8.55
C ILE A 10 3.46 4.11 -9.46
N GLY A 11 4.55 3.61 -8.86
CA GLY A 11 5.61 2.92 -9.59
C GLY A 11 5.34 1.42 -9.81
N PRO A 12 6.09 0.77 -10.72
CA PRO A 12 5.95 -0.65 -11.03
C PRO A 12 6.18 -1.55 -9.81
N SER A 13 7.12 -1.19 -8.91
CA SER A 13 7.44 -1.99 -7.73
C SER A 13 6.24 -2.20 -6.79
N LEU A 14 5.41 -1.16 -6.58
CA LEU A 14 4.19 -1.34 -5.79
C LEU A 14 3.15 -2.16 -6.54
N ALA A 15 2.99 -1.92 -7.84
CA ALA A 15 2.05 -2.67 -8.66
C ALA A 15 2.36 -4.18 -8.64
N GLU A 16 3.65 -4.55 -8.67
CA GLU A 16 4.11 -5.93 -8.53
C GLU A 16 3.77 -6.49 -7.14
N LYS A 17 4.02 -5.75 -6.06
CA LYS A 17 3.67 -6.19 -4.70
C LYS A 17 2.17 -6.46 -4.53
N ILE A 18 1.32 -5.60 -5.08
CA ILE A 18 -0.14 -5.77 -5.02
C ILE A 18 -0.60 -7.02 -5.79
N VAL A 19 0.01 -7.28 -6.95
CA VAL A 19 -0.32 -8.45 -7.78
C VAL A 19 0.22 -9.75 -7.18
N ASN A 20 1.47 -9.74 -6.72
CA ASN A 20 2.20 -10.95 -6.33
C ASN A 20 1.99 -11.32 -4.86
N ASP A 21 1.99 -10.33 -3.95
CA ASP A 21 1.93 -10.59 -2.50
C ASP A 21 0.49 -10.48 -1.95
N LEU A 22 -0.36 -9.67 -2.58
CA LEU A 22 -1.77 -9.49 -2.16
C LEU A 22 -2.77 -10.18 -3.08
N GLU A 23 -2.32 -10.74 -4.21
CA GLU A 23 -3.16 -11.43 -5.21
C GLU A 23 -4.33 -10.57 -5.71
N ILE A 24 -4.11 -9.25 -5.84
CA ILE A 24 -5.11 -8.30 -6.35
C ILE A 24 -4.75 -7.92 -7.80
N TYR A 25 -5.64 -8.26 -8.73
CA TYR A 25 -5.38 -8.13 -10.17
C TYR A 25 -6.11 -6.96 -10.84
N ASP A 26 -7.06 -6.31 -10.14
CA ASP A 26 -7.90 -5.27 -10.72
C ASP A 26 -8.24 -4.14 -9.72
N LEU A 27 -8.61 -2.97 -10.25
CA LEU A 27 -8.97 -1.80 -9.45
C LEU A 27 -10.33 -1.94 -8.75
N ASN A 28 -11.27 -2.75 -9.25
CA ASN A 28 -12.57 -2.90 -8.58
C ASN A 28 -12.42 -3.59 -7.22
N THR A 29 -11.54 -4.59 -7.12
CA THR A 29 -11.19 -5.24 -5.86
C THR A 29 -10.63 -4.26 -4.84
N MET A 30 -9.89 -3.23 -5.29
CA MET A 30 -9.32 -2.19 -4.42
C MET A 30 -10.37 -1.26 -3.80
N LYS A 31 -11.52 -1.05 -4.46
CA LYS A 31 -12.53 -0.04 -4.05
C LYS A 31 -13.05 -0.24 -2.63
N ASN A 32 -13.14 -1.49 -2.19
CA ASN A 32 -13.72 -1.88 -0.90
C ASN A 32 -12.66 -2.16 0.19
N LYS A 33 -11.38 -1.91 -0.08
CA LYS A 33 -10.29 -2.16 0.87
C LYS A 33 -10.02 -0.91 1.72
N LYS A 34 -9.42 -1.11 2.89
CA LYS A 34 -8.91 -0.02 3.74
C LYS A 34 -7.40 0.02 3.67
N GLY A 35 -6.82 1.20 3.46
CA GLY A 35 -5.39 1.34 3.21
C GLY A 35 -4.50 0.81 4.33
N GLY A 36 -4.84 1.09 5.59
CA GLY A 36 -4.11 0.58 6.75
C GLY A 36 -4.15 -0.95 6.85
N GLU A 37 -5.35 -1.55 6.75
CA GLU A 37 -5.53 -3.01 6.81
C GLU A 37 -4.80 -3.73 5.67
N LEU A 38 -4.86 -3.19 4.45
CA LEU A 38 -4.19 -3.78 3.29
C LEU A 38 -2.67 -3.67 3.38
N PHE A 39 -2.16 -2.56 3.93
CA PHE A 39 -0.74 -2.41 4.21
C PHE A 39 -0.26 -3.38 5.28
N ASP A 40 -1.02 -3.54 6.37
CA ASP A 40 -0.69 -4.49 7.43
C ASP A 40 -0.69 -5.94 6.88
N GLN A 41 -1.62 -6.26 5.98
CA GLN A 41 -1.64 -7.54 5.27
C GLN A 41 -0.41 -7.72 4.37
N LEU A 42 0.01 -6.67 3.64
CA LEU A 42 1.18 -6.71 2.77
C LEU A 42 2.46 -7.00 3.56
N GLU A 43 2.70 -6.27 4.65
CA GLU A 43 3.87 -6.51 5.50
C GLU A 43 3.87 -7.95 6.04
N LYS A 44 2.69 -8.46 6.43
CA LYS A 44 2.55 -9.84 6.89
C LYS A 44 2.89 -10.87 5.81
N GLN A 45 2.48 -10.67 4.56
CA GLN A 45 2.81 -11.55 3.44
C GLN A 45 4.30 -11.50 3.08
N LEU A 46 4.89 -10.31 3.14
CA LEU A 46 6.32 -10.12 2.90
C LEU A 46 7.19 -10.68 4.05
N GLY A 47 6.62 -10.86 5.26
CA GLY A 47 7.36 -11.25 6.46
C GLY A 47 8.31 -10.17 6.98
N VAL A 48 8.19 -8.95 6.47
CA VAL A 48 9.02 -7.78 6.81
C VAL A 48 8.19 -6.52 6.89
N TRP A 49 8.59 -5.57 7.73
CA TRP A 49 8.03 -4.23 7.69
C TRP A 49 8.66 -3.40 6.56
N THR A 50 7.86 -2.52 5.97
CA THR A 50 8.23 -1.72 4.80
C THR A 50 8.13 -0.21 5.09
N ASP A 51 8.64 0.60 4.16
CA ASP A 51 8.59 2.05 4.31
C ASP A 51 7.14 2.57 4.39
N PRO A 52 6.84 3.54 5.27
CA PRO A 52 5.48 4.02 5.45
C PRO A 52 4.87 4.69 4.21
N CYS A 53 5.69 5.11 3.23
CA CYS A 53 5.21 5.67 1.96
C CYS A 53 4.49 4.61 1.10
N VAL A 54 4.71 3.32 1.35
CA VAL A 54 3.97 2.24 0.69
C VAL A 54 2.50 2.26 1.09
N GLU A 55 2.17 2.55 2.35
CA GLU A 55 0.79 2.73 2.80
C GLU A 55 0.14 3.95 2.12
N ASP A 56 0.88 5.05 1.97
CA ASP A 56 0.40 6.26 1.28
C ASP A 56 0.06 5.96 -0.19
N GLN A 57 0.89 5.17 -0.87
CA GLN A 57 0.63 4.72 -2.24
C GLN A 57 -0.56 3.76 -2.33
N ILE A 58 -0.73 2.85 -1.37
CA ILE A 58 -1.91 1.96 -1.29
C ILE A 58 -3.20 2.78 -1.13
N ARG A 59 -3.20 3.77 -0.22
CA ARG A 59 -4.35 4.68 -0.03
C ARG A 59 -4.69 5.44 -1.30
N CYS A 60 -3.66 5.90 -2.02
CA CYS A 60 -3.82 6.57 -3.31
C CYS A 60 -4.45 5.65 -4.36
N LEU A 61 -4.04 4.39 -4.43
CA LEU A 61 -4.63 3.41 -5.35
C LEU A 61 -6.10 3.12 -5.03
N ILE A 62 -6.44 2.93 -3.77
CA ILE A 62 -7.83 2.74 -3.33
C ILE A 62 -8.68 3.97 -3.67
N TYR A 63 -8.13 5.17 -3.45
CA TYR A 63 -8.82 6.40 -3.81
C TYR A 63 -9.00 6.52 -5.33
N TYR A 64 -7.97 6.23 -6.11
CA TYR A 64 -8.01 6.26 -7.57
C TYR A 64 -8.99 5.24 -8.14
N ALA A 65 -9.04 4.03 -7.58
CA ALA A 65 -10.03 3.03 -7.94
C ALA A 65 -11.47 3.55 -7.79
N ASN A 66 -11.74 4.31 -6.72
CA ASN A 66 -13.04 4.96 -6.49
C ASN A 66 -13.23 6.26 -7.29
N ASN A 67 -12.14 6.92 -7.70
CA ASN A 67 -12.13 8.21 -8.38
C ASN A 67 -11.11 8.23 -9.54
N PRO A 68 -11.39 7.54 -10.67
CA PRO A 68 -10.39 7.32 -11.73
C PRO A 68 -9.89 8.59 -12.43
N GLN A 69 -10.60 9.71 -12.28
CA GLN A 69 -10.21 11.02 -12.83
C GLN A 69 -9.40 11.88 -11.84
N SER A 70 -9.14 11.37 -10.64
CA SER A 70 -8.37 12.08 -9.62
C SER A 70 -6.93 12.30 -10.07
N ARG A 71 -6.42 13.49 -9.78
CA ARG A 71 -5.00 13.85 -9.95
C ARG A 71 -4.20 13.80 -8.65
N LYS A 72 -4.81 13.28 -7.57
CA LYS A 72 -4.12 13.11 -6.29
C LYS A 72 -2.94 12.16 -6.46
N ARG A 73 -1.85 12.48 -5.75
CA ARG A 73 -0.61 11.71 -5.70
C ARG A 73 -0.49 11.04 -4.34
N TRP A 74 0.36 10.02 -4.22
CA TRP A 74 0.47 9.25 -2.99
C TRP A 74 0.74 10.11 -1.75
N PHE A 75 1.57 11.15 -1.89
CA PHE A 75 1.93 12.00 -0.76
C PHE A 75 0.78 12.90 -0.27
N ASP A 76 -0.29 13.08 -1.06
CA ASP A 76 -1.50 13.77 -0.60
C ASP A 76 -2.22 12.97 0.51
N PHE A 77 -1.92 11.68 0.66
CA PHE A 77 -2.48 10.78 1.68
C PHE A 77 -1.60 10.67 2.94
N THR A 78 -0.44 11.33 2.97
CA THR A 78 0.50 11.28 4.12
C THR A 78 -0.15 11.72 5.43
N GLN A 79 -0.97 12.79 5.38
CA GLN A 79 -1.65 13.30 6.57
C GLN A 79 -2.71 12.32 7.07
N GLU A 80 -3.46 11.70 6.16
CA GLU A 80 -4.47 10.69 6.47
C GLU A 80 -3.84 9.45 7.12
N ARG A 81 -2.72 8.95 6.56
CA ARG A 81 -1.96 7.85 7.16
C ARG A 81 -1.49 8.20 8.56
N LYS A 82 -0.89 9.37 8.76
CA LYS A 82 -0.40 9.79 10.09
C LYS A 82 -1.55 9.83 11.11
N ALA A 83 -2.69 10.41 10.75
CA ALA A 83 -3.86 10.43 11.61
C ALA A 83 -4.37 9.02 11.95
N TYR A 84 -4.39 8.11 10.96
CA TYR A 84 -4.76 6.72 11.15
C TYR A 84 -3.80 6.01 12.12
N ARG A 85 -2.48 6.15 11.93
CA ARG A 85 -1.47 5.48 12.76
C ARG A 85 -1.37 6.06 14.17
N ILE A 86 -1.68 7.34 14.38
CA ILE A 86 -1.84 7.90 15.73
C ILE A 86 -3.03 7.25 16.45
N LYS A 87 -4.13 7.01 15.74
CA LYS A 87 -5.35 6.46 16.33
C LYS A 87 -5.31 4.96 16.59
N TYR A 88 -4.76 4.19 15.65
CA TYR A 88 -4.83 2.72 15.66
C TYR A 88 -3.48 2.03 15.81
N GLY A 89 -2.37 2.75 15.64
CA GLY A 89 -1.03 2.16 15.68
C GLY A 89 -0.77 1.17 14.54
N TYR A 90 0.18 0.27 14.79
CA TYR A 90 0.43 -0.92 13.99
C TYR A 90 -0.05 -2.15 14.77
N PRO A 91 -0.48 -3.23 14.08
CA PRO A 91 -0.90 -4.45 14.75
C PRO A 91 0.26 -5.14 15.47
N ASP A 92 -0.04 -5.86 16.55
CA ASP A 92 0.97 -6.64 17.30
C ASP A 92 1.63 -7.73 16.45
N SER A 93 0.96 -8.18 15.39
CA SER A 93 1.48 -9.17 14.44
C SER A 93 2.39 -8.56 13.37
N ARG A 94 2.76 -7.28 13.46
CA ARG A 94 3.65 -6.64 12.49
C ARG A 94 5.02 -7.33 12.52
N PRO A 95 5.61 -7.67 11.37
CA PRO A 95 6.96 -8.23 11.35
C PRO A 95 7.99 -7.28 11.98
N ALA A 96 8.97 -7.84 12.70
CA ALA A 96 10.04 -7.07 13.33
C ALA A 96 11.21 -6.78 12.37
N LYS A 97 11.44 -7.65 11.38
CA LYS A 97 12.52 -7.55 10.41
C LYS A 97 12.19 -6.50 9.35
N ALA A 98 13.15 -5.64 9.02
CA ALA A 98 13.04 -4.61 7.99
C ALA A 98 13.22 -5.21 6.59
N TRP A 99 12.58 -4.59 5.60
CA TRP A 99 12.63 -5.05 4.21
C TRP A 99 14.03 -5.09 3.59
N TYR A 100 14.98 -4.27 4.04
CA TYR A 100 16.34 -4.27 3.50
C TYR A 100 17.20 -5.41 4.07
N GLU A 101 16.79 -6.05 5.16
CA GLU A 101 17.52 -7.15 5.80
C GLU A 101 17.32 -8.50 5.08
N ILE A 102 16.48 -8.59 4.04
CA ILE A 102 16.26 -9.82 3.25
C ILE A 102 17.16 -9.90 2.02
N ASN A 103 17.82 -8.81 1.65
CA ASN A 103 18.72 -8.76 0.49
C ASN A 103 20.20 -9.01 0.87
N GLU A 104 20.47 -9.26 2.15
CA GLU A 104 21.77 -9.78 2.61
C GLU A 104 21.70 -11.30 2.68
N SER A 105 21.97 -11.97 1.55
CA SER A 105 22.18 -13.42 1.47
C SER A 105 23.18 -13.75 0.36
#